data_AF-A0A9D8Q379-F1
#
_entry.id   AF-A0A9D8Q379-F1
#
_cell.length_a   1.000
_cell.length_b   1.000
_cell.length_c   1.000
_cell.angle_alpha   90.00
_cell.angle_beta   90.00
_cell.angle_gamma   90.00
#
_symmetry.space_group_name_H-M   'P 1'
#
loop_
_entity.id
_entity.type
_entity.pdbx_description
1 polymer ?
#
loop_
_entity_poly.entity_id
_entity_poly.type
_entity_poly.pdbx_seq_one_letter_code
_entity_poly.pdbx_strand_id
1 'polypeptide(L)' 'MEFAYDSDPKQAAQSRVKLLGMLAESKTPVMSYHFAWPGFGNLARAGEGFRYYPAPMQMLRG' A
#
# COMPACT_ATOMS: atom_id res chain seq x y z
N MET A 1 -12.47 -5.78 -2.89
CA MET A 1 -13.18 -5.16 -1.74
C MET A 1 -13.42 -3.71 -2.05
N GLU A 2 -14.65 -3.24 -1.88
CA GLU A 2 -15.08 -1.84 -2.02
C GLU A 2 -15.12 -1.15 -0.65
N PHE A 3 -15.06 0.19 -0.59
CA PHE A 3 -15.12 0.94 0.65
C PHE A 3 -16.19 2.04 0.56
N ALA A 4 -17.05 2.14 1.57
CA ALA A 4 -18.25 2.97 1.53
C ALA A 4 -18.00 4.49 1.45
N TYR A 5 -16.78 4.94 1.77
CA TYR A 5 -16.41 6.36 1.71
C TYR A 5 -15.61 6.73 0.45
N ASP A 6 -15.40 5.77 -0.47
CA ASP A 6 -14.90 6.09 -1.81
C ASP A 6 -16.03 6.75 -2.61
N SER A 7 -15.76 7.86 -3.33
CA SER A 7 -16.78 8.53 -4.16
C SER A 7 -17.34 7.62 -5.26
N ASP A 8 -16.51 6.71 -5.79
CA ASP A 8 -16.91 5.56 -6.62
C ASP A 8 -16.20 4.30 -6.09
N PRO A 9 -16.90 3.46 -5.31
CA PRO A 9 -16.28 2.28 -4.68
C PRO A 9 -15.77 1.24 -5.67
N LYS A 10 -16.40 1.12 -6.84
CA LYS A 10 -16.01 0.15 -7.88
C LYS A 10 -14.73 0.59 -8.57
N GLN A 11 -14.67 1.86 -8.98
CA GLN A 11 -13.48 2.43 -9.60
C GLN A 11 -12.29 2.41 -8.63
N ALA A 12 -12.52 2.73 -7.35
CA ALA A 12 -11.48 2.72 -6.32
C ALA A 12 -10.92 1.31 -6.07
N ALA A 13 -11.78 0.29 -5.99
CA ALA A 13 -11.35 -1.10 -5.85
C ALA A 13 -10.49 -1.56 -7.03
N GLN A 14 -10.89 -1.24 -8.27
CA GLN A 14 -10.12 -1.56 -9.48
C GLN A 14 -8.76 -0.86 -9.50
N SER A 15 -8.75 0.44 -9.18
CA SER A 15 -7.53 1.25 -9.13
C SER A 15 -6.55 0.73 -8.08
N ARG A 16 -7.06 0.36 -6.89
CA ARG A 16 -6.25 -0.21 -5.81
C ARG A 16 -5.57 -1.51 -6.26
N VAL A 17 -6.30 -2.46 -6.86
CA VAL A 17 -5.70 -3.72 -7.31
C VAL A 17 -4.64 -3.47 -8.40
N LYS A 18 -4.91 -2.58 -9.36
CA LYS A 18 -3.95 -2.22 -10.41
C LYS A 18 -2.66 -1.63 -9.83
N LEU A 19 -2.78 -0.60 -8.98
CA LEU A 19 -1.63 0.08 -8.40
C LEU A 19 -0.82 -0.83 -7.48
N LEU A 20 -1.47 -1.59 -6.59
CA LEU A 20 -0.77 -2.54 -5.72
C LEU A 20 -0.02 -3.60 -6.55
N GLY A 21 -0.59 -4.07 -7.66
CA GLY A 21 0.06 -4.96 -8.62
C GLY A 21 1.33 -4.37 -9.21
N MET A 22 1.23 -3.17 -9.77
CA MET A 22 2.36 -2.46 -10.37
C MET A 22 3.48 -2.20 -9.36
N LEU A 23 3.13 -1.70 -8.17
CA LEU A 23 4.09 -1.36 -7.12
C LEU A 23 4.79 -2.60 -6.54
N ALA A 24 4.09 -3.72 -6.43
CA ALA A 24 4.67 -4.99 -6.01
C ALA A 24 5.66 -5.56 -7.05
N GLU A 25 5.34 -5.42 -8.34
CA GLU A 25 6.20 -5.90 -9.44
C GLU A 25 7.47 -5.04 -9.59
N SER A 26 7.32 -3.71 -9.56
CA SER A 26 8.45 -2.77 -9.64
C SER A 26 9.23 -2.65 -8.34
N LYS A 27 8.73 -3.24 -7.24
CA LYS A 27 9.27 -3.09 -5.87
C LYS A 27 9.41 -1.62 -5.44
N THR A 28 8.57 -0.75 -5.98
CA THR A 28 8.60 0.68 -5.66
C THR A 28 8.12 0.88 -4.22
N PRO A 29 8.87 1.60 -3.37
CA PRO A 29 8.41 1.91 -2.02
C PRO A 29 7.22 2.87 -2.05
N VAL A 30 6.35 2.75 -1.06
CA VAL A 30 5.12 3.53 -0.93
C VAL A 30 5.08 4.30 0.37
N MET A 31 4.53 5.51 0.31
CA MET A 31 4.05 6.24 1.48
C MET A 31 2.53 6.12 1.50
N SER A 32 1.97 5.49 2.53
CA SER A 32 0.56 5.12 2.61
C SER A 32 -0.14 5.76 3.80
N TYR A 33 -1.16 6.56 3.51
CA TYR A 33 -2.05 7.11 4.52
C TYR A 33 -2.93 6.01 5.14
N HIS A 34 -3.29 6.20 6.42
CA HIS A 34 -4.07 5.25 7.22
C HIS A 34 -3.38 3.92 7.54
N PHE A 35 -2.08 3.81 7.29
CA PHE A 35 -1.25 2.70 7.76
C PHE A 35 -0.60 3.06 9.11
N ALA A 36 -0.14 2.05 9.84
CA ALA A 36 0.64 2.28 11.06
C ALA A 36 1.86 3.16 10.75
N TRP A 37 2.08 4.18 11.59
CA TRP A 37 3.23 5.07 11.47
C TRP A 37 4.54 4.28 11.38
N PRO A 38 5.44 4.57 10.42
CA PRO A 38 5.51 5.77 9.58
C PRO A 38 4.75 5.70 8.24
N GLY A 39 3.99 4.64 7.97
CA GLY A 39 3.27 4.48 6.69
C GLY A 39 4.20 4.27 5.48
N PHE A 40 5.51 4.12 5.69
CA PHE A 40 6.51 3.90 4.65
C PHE A 40 6.91 2.43 4.55
N GLY A 41 6.98 1.87 3.34
CA GLY A 41 7.36 0.47 3.15
C GLY A 41 7.24 -0.02 1.71
N ASN A 42 7.22 -1.34 1.54
CA ASN A 42 7.07 -1.99 0.24
C ASN A 42 5.88 -2.96 0.22
N LEU A 43 5.49 -3.38 -0.98
CA LEU A 43 4.42 -4.34 -1.21
C LEU A 43 4.99 -5.55 -1.95
N ALA A 44 4.44 -6.73 -1.68
CA ALA A 44 4.68 -7.92 -2.50
C ALA A 44 3.37 -8.69 -2.71
N ARG A 45 3.31 -9.51 -3.76
CA ARG A 45 2.22 -10.48 -3.93
C ARG A 45 2.29 -11.52 -2.81
N ALA A 46 1.14 -11.88 -2.25
CA ALA A 46 1.02 -12.90 -1.22
C ALA A 46 -0.30 -13.65 -1.41
N GLY A 47 -0.21 -14.88 -1.94
CA GLY A 47 -1.38 -15.64 -2.37
C GLY A 47 -2.21 -14.87 -3.40
N GLU A 48 -3.52 -14.77 -3.16
CA GLU A 48 -4.45 -14.00 -4.00
C GLU A 48 -4.45 -12.49 -3.73
N GLY A 49 -3.61 -12.01 -2.81
CA GLY A 49 -3.58 -10.61 -2.39
C GLY A 49 -2.17 -10.01 -2.34
N PHE A 50 -2.02 -9.01 -1.49
CA PHE A 50 -0.79 -8.26 -1.30
C PHE A 50 -0.41 -8.24 0.17
N ARG A 51 0.90 -8.27 0.44
CA ARG A 51 1.46 -8.07 1.77
C ARG A 51 2.22 -6.76 1.81
N TYR A 52 1.91 -5.94 2.81
CA TYR A 52 2.67 -4.75 3.14
C TYR A 52 3.82 -5.09 4.08
N TYR A 53 5.01 -4.56 3.78
CA TYR A 53 6.22 -4.69 4.58
C TYR A 53 6.60 -3.31 5.08
N PRO A 54 6.25 -2.95 6.33
CA PRO A 54 6.58 -1.64 6.88
C PRO A 54 8.09 -1.51 7.05
N ALA A 55 8.63 -0.36 6.67
CA ALA A 55 9.98 0.03 7.05
C ALA A 55 9.97 0.56 8.50
N PRO A 56 11.01 0.30 9.29
CA PRO A 56 11.11 0.87 10.62
C PRO A 56 11.28 2.38 10.54
N MET A 57 10.75 3.10 11.54
CA MET A 57 11.10 4.50 11.74
C MET A 57 12.58 4.61 12.09
N GLN A 58 13.32 5.39 11.31
CA GLN A 58 14.72 5.68 11.58
C GLN A 58 14.83 7.10 12.13
N MET A 59 15.21 7.20 13.40
CA MET A 59 15.52 8.48 14.03
C MET A 59 17.00 8.77 13.80
N LEU A 60 17.32 9.92 13.23
CA LEU A 60 18.70 10.39 13.18
C LEU A 60 19.11 10.78 14.61
N ARG A 61 20.27 10.29 15.06
CA ARG A 61 20.91 10.86 16.24
C ARG A 61 21.60 12.16 15.81
N GLY A 62 21.28 13.25 16.51
CA GLY A 62 22.03 14.50 16.42
C GLY A 62 23.38 14.40 17.10
#